data_AF-A0A853IMA2-F1
#
_entry.id   AF-A0A853IMA2-F1
#
_cell.length_a   1.000
_cell.length_b   1.000
_cell.length_c   1.000
_cell.angle_alpha   90.00
_cell.angle_beta   90.00
_cell.angle_gamma   90.00
#
_symmetry.space_group_name_H-M   'P 1'
#
loop_
_entity.id
_entity.type
_entity.pdbx_description
1 polymer ?
#
loop_
_entity_poly.entity_id
_entity_poly.type
_entity_poly.pdbx_seq_one_letter_code
_entity_poly.pdbx_strand_id
1 'polypeptide(L)'
;EIPYQWYQKTMKAIGAKKSDLTLQVGKCVQTYDGKDHYHKMGHQLVVVMGSECGFSDVLSGSTMKVGNEIYPAIAGEPYYFATNIPHNFRGEFYFINLQNPPLIDENGVDDYYELM
;
A
#
# COMPACT_ATOMS: atom_id res chain seq x y z
N GLU A 1 -7.37 14.35 9.27
CA GLU A 1 -6.87 14.78 7.95
C GLU A 1 -5.40 14.36 7.83
N ILE A 2 -5.00 13.73 6.72
CA ILE A 2 -3.57 13.45 6.47
C ILE A 2 -2.84 14.80 6.39
N PRO A 3 -1.75 15.03 7.15
CA PRO A 3 -1.04 16.29 7.13
C PRO A 3 -0.60 16.66 5.72
N TYR A 4 -1.04 17.82 5.21
CA TYR A 4 -0.75 18.27 3.84
C TYR A 4 0.76 18.28 3.52
N GLN A 5 1.59 18.58 4.52
CA GLN A 5 3.05 18.58 4.38
C GLN A 5 3.64 17.17 4.18
N TRP A 6 3.07 16.15 4.81
CA TRP A 6 3.50 14.77 4.64
C TRP A 6 3.23 14.31 3.21
N TYR A 7 2.02 14.57 2.70
CA TYR A 7 1.65 14.27 1.32
C TYR A 7 2.63 14.89 0.33
N GLN A 8 2.93 16.19 0.46
CA GLN A 8 3.87 16.87 -0.43
C GLN A 8 5.30 16.30 -0.38
N LYS A 9 5.79 15.91 0.80
CA LYS A 9 7.11 15.27 0.94
C LYS A 9 7.16 13.93 0.21
N THR A 10 6.10 13.13 0.34
CA THR A 10 6.01 11.84 -0.35
C THR A 10 5.94 12.03 -1.86
N MET A 11 5.09 12.94 -2.38
CA MET A 11 5.02 13.25 -3.81
C MET A 11 6.40 13.59 -4.39
N LYS A 12 7.16 14.40 -3.66
CA LYS A 12 8.52 14.82 -4.07
C LYS A 12 9.50 13.64 -4.07
N ALA A 13 9.44 12.77 -3.06
CA ALA A 13 10.34 11.63 -2.95
C ALA A 13 10.18 10.64 -4.12
N ILE A 14 8.95 10.44 -4.59
CA ILE A 14 8.65 9.51 -5.69
C ILE A 14 8.59 10.18 -7.08
N GLY A 15 8.81 11.51 -7.16
CA GLY A 15 8.79 12.25 -8.42
C GLY A 15 7.43 12.35 -9.12
N ALA A 16 6.32 12.09 -8.42
CA ALA A 16 4.97 12.08 -8.98
C ALA A 16 4.27 13.45 -8.85
N LYS A 17 3.35 13.77 -9.77
CA LYS A 17 2.38 14.87 -9.62
C LYS A 17 1.05 14.32 -9.11
N LYS A 18 0.20 15.20 -8.57
CA LYS A 18 -1.13 14.80 -8.05
C LYS A 18 -2.01 14.12 -9.11
N SER A 19 -1.90 14.55 -10.38
CA SER A 19 -2.57 13.93 -11.53
C SER A 19 -2.07 12.54 -11.85
N ASP A 20 -0.87 12.22 -11.36
CA ASP A 20 -0.16 10.99 -11.63
C ASP A 20 -0.31 10.05 -10.42
N LEU A 21 -1.40 10.16 -9.64
CA LEU A 21 -1.66 9.24 -8.54
C LEU A 21 -3.14 8.85 -8.47
N THR A 22 -3.38 7.58 -8.19
CA THR A 22 -4.65 7.06 -7.70
C THR A 22 -4.61 6.98 -6.18
N LEU A 23 -5.68 7.48 -5.54
CA LEU A 23 -5.92 7.32 -4.11
C LEU A 23 -7.05 6.29 -3.94
N GLN A 24 -6.79 5.23 -3.17
CA GLN A 24 -7.76 4.18 -2.90
C GLN A 24 -7.86 3.95 -1.40
N VAL A 25 -9.06 3.62 -0.91
CA VAL A 25 -9.25 3.08 0.44
C VAL A 25 -9.48 1.59 0.29
N GLY A 26 -8.61 0.80 0.91
CA GLY A 26 -8.68 -0.66 0.90
C GLY A 26 -9.03 -1.22 2.27
N LYS A 27 -9.59 -2.44 2.28
CA LYS A 27 -9.75 -3.28 3.46
C LYS A 27 -8.96 -4.57 3.25
N CYS A 28 -8.02 -4.86 4.14
CA CYS A 28 -7.39 -6.16 4.23
C CYS A 28 -8.29 -7.06 5.10
N VAL A 29 -8.62 -8.26 4.61
CA VAL A 29 -9.27 -9.33 5.39
C VAL A 29 -8.61 -10.64 4.97
N GLN A 30 -7.36 -10.82 5.39
CA GLN A 30 -6.54 -11.96 4.96
C GLN A 30 -5.97 -12.67 6.19
N THR A 31 -6.52 -13.84 6.51
CA THR A 31 -6.19 -14.58 7.75
C THR A 31 -5.01 -15.54 7.60
N TYR A 32 -4.39 -15.60 6.41
CA TYR A 32 -3.23 -16.44 6.09
C TYR A 32 -2.18 -15.61 5.34
N ASP A 33 -0.94 -16.08 5.28
CA ASP A 33 0.08 -15.42 4.45
C ASP A 33 -0.36 -15.56 2.98
N GLY A 34 -0.88 -14.47 2.42
CA GLY A 34 -1.30 -14.41 1.03
C GLY A 34 -0.14 -14.69 0.09
N LYS A 35 -0.44 -15.06 -1.16
CA LYS A 35 0.58 -15.04 -2.20
C LYS A 35 1.16 -13.64 -2.29
N ASP A 36 2.48 -13.56 -2.26
CA ASP A 36 3.16 -12.30 -2.54
C ASP A 36 2.82 -11.85 -3.96
N HIS A 37 2.64 -10.55 -4.12
CA HIS A 37 2.55 -9.92 -5.43
C HIS A 37 3.55 -8.78 -5.53
N TYR A 38 3.74 -8.28 -6.74
CA TYR A 38 4.54 -7.09 -6.99
C TYR A 38 3.99 -6.31 -8.19
N HIS A 39 4.39 -5.04 -8.24
CA HIS A 39 4.12 -4.10 -9.31
C HIS A 39 5.42 -3.82 -10.06
N LYS A 40 5.46 -3.96 -11.39
CA LYS A 40 6.67 -3.70 -12.18
C LYS A 40 6.88 -2.22 -12.45
N MET A 41 5.78 -1.46 -12.53
CA MET A 41 5.78 -0.05 -12.91
C MET A 41 5.31 0.87 -11.79
N GLY A 42 4.35 0.40 -11.00
CA GLY A 42 3.74 1.13 -9.89
C GLY A 42 4.58 1.07 -8.62
N HIS A 43 4.75 2.23 -8.01
CA HIS A 43 5.10 2.37 -6.61
C HIS A 43 3.81 2.49 -5.79
N GLN A 44 3.78 1.86 -4.62
CA GLN A 44 2.67 2.02 -3.69
C GLN A 44 3.14 2.60 -2.37
N LEU A 45 2.29 3.42 -1.77
CA LEU A 45 2.41 3.86 -0.40
C LEU A 45 1.10 3.55 0.31
N VAL A 46 1.18 2.70 1.32
CA VAL A 46 0.03 2.31 2.14
C VAL A 46 0.15 2.93 3.51
N VAL A 47 -0.92 3.57 3.97
CA VAL A 47 -1.05 4.05 5.36
C VAL A 47 -2.17 3.28 6.02
N VAL A 48 -1.85 2.55 7.09
CA VAL A 48 -2.85 1.80 7.86
C VAL A 48 -3.73 2.79 8.62
N MET A 49 -5.04 2.57 8.60
CA MET A 49 -6.03 3.45 9.22
C MET A 49 -6.52 2.82 10.52
N GLY A 50 -6.55 3.60 11.60
CA GLY A 50 -7.13 3.21 12.90
C GLY A 50 -8.42 3.95 13.24
N SER A 51 -8.88 3.75 14.47
CA SER A 51 -10.09 4.39 15.02
C SER A 51 -10.01 5.91 15.10
N GLU A 52 -8.81 6.48 15.20
CA GLU A 52 -8.57 7.92 15.12
C GLU A 52 -8.96 8.52 13.76
N CYS A 53 -9.06 7.69 12.73
CA CYS A 53 -9.51 8.07 11.40
C CYS A 53 -10.96 7.62 11.09
N GLY A 54 -11.70 7.11 12.09
CA GLY A 54 -13.09 6.66 11.94
C GLY A 54 -13.25 5.25 11.37
N PHE A 55 -12.18 4.45 11.32
CA PHE A 55 -12.21 3.05 10.89
C PHE A 55 -12.19 2.09 12.09
N SER A 56 -12.44 0.80 11.87
CA SER A 56 -12.24 -0.19 12.94
C SER A 56 -10.76 -0.28 13.30
N ASP A 57 -10.47 -0.65 14.55
CA ASP A 57 -9.10 -0.87 14.99
C ASP A 57 -8.41 -1.97 14.16
N VAL A 58 -7.09 -1.86 14.07
CA VAL A 58 -6.22 -2.87 13.46
C VAL A 58 -6.25 -4.12 14.35
N LEU A 59 -6.66 -5.26 13.79
CA LEU A 59 -6.69 -6.50 14.54
C LEU A 59 -5.27 -6.93 14.94
N SER A 60 -5.10 -7.36 16.20
CA SER A 60 -3.82 -7.88 16.69
C SER A 60 -3.27 -8.99 15.79
N GLY A 61 -1.98 -8.92 15.47
CA GLY A 61 -1.30 -9.87 14.59
C GLY A 61 -1.35 -9.51 13.09
N SER A 62 -2.01 -8.40 12.73
CA SER A 62 -1.96 -7.84 11.38
C SER A 62 -0.54 -7.38 11.02
N THR A 63 -0.11 -7.65 9.80
CA THR A 63 1.26 -7.38 9.32
C THR A 63 1.28 -6.90 7.88
N MET A 64 2.33 -6.16 7.55
CA MET A 64 2.70 -5.72 6.21
C MET A 64 4.02 -6.39 5.84
N LYS A 65 4.08 -7.14 4.74
CA LYS A 65 5.33 -7.69 4.23
C LYS A 65 5.88 -6.80 3.14
N VAL A 66 7.17 -6.43 3.22
CA VAL A 66 7.88 -5.66 2.19
C VAL A 66 9.18 -6.39 1.88
N GLY A 67 9.27 -6.99 0.69
CA GLY A 67 10.33 -7.91 0.34
C GLY A 67 10.35 -9.11 1.28
N ASN A 68 11.46 -9.29 1.99
CA ASN A 68 11.63 -10.38 2.97
C ASN A 68 11.31 -9.97 4.41
N GLU A 69 10.98 -8.70 4.64
CA GLU A 69 10.74 -8.18 5.98
C GLU A 69 9.24 -8.13 6.29
N ILE A 70 8.88 -8.48 7.53
CA ILE A 70 7.51 -8.46 8.02
C ILE A 70 7.44 -7.43 9.14
N TYR A 71 6.58 -6.43 8.95
CA TYR A 71 6.32 -5.38 9.93
C TYR A 71 4.92 -5.55 10.53
N PRO A 72 4.72 -5.22 11.82
CA PRO A 72 3.37 -5.08 12.35
C PRO A 72 2.63 -3.98 11.57
N ALA A 73 1.34 -4.18 11.29
CA ALA A 73 0.48 -3.14 10.76
C ALA A 73 0.12 -2.17 11.89
N ILE A 74 0.57 -0.91 11.80
CA ILE A 74 0.38 0.10 12.83
C ILE A 74 -0.41 1.27 12.25
N ALA A 75 -1.52 1.63 12.90
CA ALA A 75 -2.34 2.76 12.48
C ALA A 75 -1.52 4.06 12.39
N GLY A 76 -1.68 4.78 11.28
CA GLY A 76 -0.93 5.98 10.94
C GLY A 76 0.46 5.74 10.33
N GLU A 77 0.99 4.52 10.40
CA GLU A 77 2.32 4.21 9.87
C GLU A 77 2.28 4.02 8.34
N PRO A 78 3.20 4.67 7.60
CA PRO A 78 3.32 4.49 6.16
C PRO A 78 4.27 3.33 5.78
N TYR A 79 3.85 2.53 4.81
CA TYR A 79 4.63 1.45 4.21
C TYR A 79 4.82 1.75 2.73
N TYR A 80 6.07 1.76 2.29
CA TYR A 80 6.43 2.04 0.90
C TYR A 80 6.84 0.76 0.17
N PHE A 81 6.21 0.51 -0.97
CA PHE A 81 6.47 -0.62 -1.84
C PHE A 81 7.04 -0.08 -3.14
N ALA A 82 8.35 -0.26 -3.32
CA ALA A 82 9.00 0.07 -4.58
C ALA A 82 8.61 -0.94 -5.67
N THR A 83 8.86 -0.57 -6.92
CA THR A 83 8.67 -1.48 -8.06
C THR A 83 9.49 -2.77 -7.86
N ASN A 84 8.92 -3.87 -8.33
CA ASN A 84 9.47 -5.22 -8.26
C ASN A 84 9.76 -5.74 -6.85
N ILE A 85 9.26 -5.08 -5.81
CA ILE A 85 9.34 -5.58 -4.44
C ILE A 85 8.15 -6.50 -4.18
N PRO A 86 8.37 -7.79 -3.86
CA PRO A 86 7.32 -8.68 -3.39
C PRO A 86 6.70 -8.15 -2.10
N HIS A 87 5.38 -8.14 -2.00
CA HIS A 87 4.68 -7.74 -0.79
C HIS A 87 3.32 -8.40 -0.67
N ASN A 88 2.80 -8.44 0.56
CA ASN A 88 1.44 -8.85 0.86
C ASN A 88 0.97 -8.19 2.16
N PHE A 89 -0.34 -8.26 2.39
CA PHE A 89 -0.97 -7.81 3.62
C PHE A 89 -1.56 -9.03 4.34
N ARG A 90 -1.49 -9.04 5.67
CA ARG A 90 -2.14 -10.06 6.50
C ARG A 90 -2.86 -9.41 7.66
N GLY A 91 -4.05 -9.90 7.98
CA GLY A 91 -4.86 -9.50 9.11
C GLY A 91 -6.17 -8.85 8.70
N GLU A 92 -6.70 -8.02 9.59
CA GLU A 92 -7.92 -7.26 9.35
C GLU A 92 -7.71 -5.78 9.71
N PHE A 93 -7.70 -4.92 8.70
CA PHE A 93 -7.50 -3.48 8.85
C PHE A 93 -7.92 -2.72 7.59
N TYR A 94 -8.13 -1.42 7.75
CA TYR A 94 -8.33 -0.49 6.63
C TYR A 94 -7.03 0.24 6.33
N PHE A 95 -6.86 0.67 5.08
CA PHE A 95 -5.70 1.43 4.67
C PHE A 95 -6.01 2.40 3.53
N ILE A 96 -5.20 3.45 3.41
CA ILE A 96 -5.15 4.33 2.25
C ILE A 96 -3.97 3.91 1.39
N ASN A 97 -4.22 3.62 0.11
CA ASN A 97 -3.19 3.34 -0.89
C ASN A 97 -3.03 4.55 -1.84
N LEU A 98 -1.81 5.05 -1.96
CA LEU A 98 -1.39 6.01 -2.97
C LEU A 98 -0.50 5.28 -3.97
N GLN A 99 -0.90 5.25 -5.23
CA GLN A 99 -0.17 4.54 -6.29
C GLN A 99 -0.08 5.40 -7.55
N ASN A 100 1.05 5.40 -8.25
CA ASN A 100 1.17 6.08 -9.53
C ASN A 100 0.58 5.23 -10.67
N PRO A 101 -0.16 5.84 -11.63
CA PRO A 101 -0.49 5.21 -12.89
C PRO A 101 0.75 5.15 -13.81
N PRO A 102 0.72 4.27 -14.83
CA PRO A 102 -0.40 3.39 -15.15
C PRO A 102 -0.37 2.10 -14.32
N LEU A 103 -1.54 1.70 -13.80
CA LEU A 103 -1.81 0.34 -13.29
C LEU A 103 -1.93 -0.66 -14.44
N ILE A 104 -1.52 -0.28 -15.65
CA ILE A 104 -1.72 -1.03 -16.87
C ILE A 104 -0.40 -0.97 -17.65
N ASP A 105 0.14 -2.14 -18.00
CA ASP A 105 1.38 -2.24 -18.76
C ASP A 105 1.19 -1.86 -20.24
N GLU A 106 2.28 -1.90 -21.02
CA GLU A 106 2.29 -1.60 -22.46
C GLU A 106 1.34 -2.48 -23.30
N ASN A 107 0.87 -3.60 -22.74
CA ASN A 107 -0.04 -4.55 -23.37
C ASN A 107 -1.50 -4.43 -22.88
N GLY A 108 -1.80 -3.48 -22.00
CA GLY A 108 -3.15 -3.33 -21.47
C GLY A 108 -3.45 -4.23 -20.26
N VAL A 109 -2.44 -4.83 -19.62
CA VAL A 109 -2.59 -5.77 -18.49
C VAL A 109 -2.38 -5.06 -17.17
N ASP A 110 -3.17 -5.40 -16.13
CA ASP A 110 -3.00 -4.87 -14.78
C ASP A 110 -1.55 -5.09 -14.28
N ASP A 111 -0.94 -4.08 -13.67
CA ASP A 111 0.44 -4.13 -13.16
C ASP A 111 0.52 -4.95 -11.87
N TYR A 112 -0.18 -6.07 -11.76
CA TYR A 112 -0.25 -6.93 -10.59
C TYR A 112 0.24 -8.32 -10.96
N TYR A 113 1.37 -8.73 -10.39
CA TYR A 113 1.99 -10.01 -10.69
C TYR A 113 2.14 -10.85 -9.41
N GLU A 114 1.41 -11.95 -9.33
CA GLU A 114 1.56 -12.92 -8.23
C GLU A 114 2.82 -13.76 -8.40
N LEU A 115 3.51 -14.03 -7.31
CA LEU A 115 4.54 -15.05 -7.26
C LEU A 115 3.89 -16.43 -7.12
N MET A 116 4.37 -17.39 -7.91
CA MET A 116 3.89 -18.78 -7.91
C MET A 116 4.24 -19.52 -6.62
#